data_AF-M0CEQ4-F1
#
_entry.id   AF-M0CEQ4-F1
#
_cell.length_a   1.000
_cell.length_b   1.000
_cell.length_c   1.000
_cell.angle_alpha   90.00
_cell.angle_beta   90.00
_cell.angle_gamma   90.00
#
_symmetry.space_group_name_H-M   'P 1'
#
loop_
_entity.id
_entity.type
_entity.pdbx_description
1 polymer ?
#
loop_
_entity_poly.entity_id
_entity_poly.type
_entity_poly.pdbx_seq_one_letter_code
_entity_poly.pdbx_strand_id
1 'polypeptide(L)'
;MVGDNTPEQWPDDIDEWNRRAYLAATAGSTAGIVWLSGCVDDTGNGDSGEDGTDENGEADSEAEEELPEGVSDEEFERGPVPEEYRTALSLGDEERDPDGLTAKADVGFSEYDEADEYSAHEPGMCCANCADYIPDKNGDTFGACAEVEGYIDGADWCTIYEELPEPSVPDGLSEDELATAAVPDEYRTASSQAGEQRDPDDLQTQADVNFMESVEAIAAETAPPGQSCGNCAEFIPDQNGDTWGACAKVEGYVAVEDWCNLWEQISDET
;
A
#
# COMPACT_ATOMS: atom_id res chain seq x y z
N MET A 1 -0.38 -41.33 -45.39
CA MET A 1 -1.20 -41.50 -44.17
C MET A 1 -0.57 -40.59 -43.14
N VAL A 2 -1.42 -39.74 -42.58
CA VAL A 2 -1.12 -38.59 -41.74
C VAL A 2 -0.50 -39.09 -40.43
N GLY A 3 0.61 -38.50 -40.02
CA GLY A 3 1.18 -38.63 -38.68
C GLY A 3 1.34 -37.22 -38.15
N ASP A 4 0.57 -36.91 -37.12
CA ASP A 4 0.39 -35.63 -36.46
C ASP A 4 1.70 -34.87 -36.21
N ASN A 5 1.72 -33.61 -36.68
CA ASN A 5 2.54 -32.54 -36.11
C ASN A 5 1.70 -31.91 -35.00
N THR A 6 1.93 -32.31 -33.76
CA THR A 6 1.46 -31.57 -32.59
C THR A 6 2.69 -30.86 -32.02
N PRO A 7 2.76 -29.51 -32.03
CA PRO A 7 3.72 -28.81 -31.21
C PRO A 7 3.42 -29.17 -29.75
N GLU A 8 4.47 -29.47 -28.98
CA GLU A 8 4.41 -29.58 -27.53
C GLU A 8 3.64 -28.38 -26.99
N GLN A 9 2.45 -28.63 -26.43
CA GLN A 9 1.75 -27.65 -25.62
C GLN A 9 2.66 -27.35 -24.44
N TRP A 10 3.17 -26.13 -24.44
CA TRP A 10 3.73 -25.52 -23.25
C TRP A 10 2.59 -25.47 -22.22
N PRO A 11 2.84 -25.78 -20.94
CA PRO A 11 1.81 -25.62 -19.92
C PRO A 11 1.38 -24.16 -19.91
N ASP A 12 0.11 -23.91 -20.22
CA ASP A 12 -0.55 -22.60 -20.14
C ASP A 12 -0.83 -22.19 -18.67
N ASP A 13 -0.05 -22.73 -17.72
CA ASP A 13 -0.17 -22.45 -16.29
C ASP A 13 1.14 -21.79 -15.82
N ILE A 14 1.34 -20.52 -16.18
CA ILE A 14 2.18 -19.61 -15.40
C ILE A 14 1.19 -18.83 -14.55
N ASP A 15 1.20 -19.15 -13.25
CA ASP A 15 0.56 -18.47 -12.12
C ASP A 15 -0.54 -17.46 -12.48
N GLU A 16 -1.79 -17.93 -12.50
CA GLU A 16 -2.87 -17.12 -11.94
C GLU A 16 -2.40 -16.74 -10.54
N TRP A 17 -2.20 -15.45 -10.28
CA TRP A 17 -1.98 -14.87 -8.96
C TRP A 17 -2.61 -15.73 -7.86
N ASN A 18 -1.79 -16.55 -7.18
CA ASN A 18 -2.21 -17.11 -5.91
C ASN A 18 -2.15 -15.92 -4.98
N ARG A 19 -3.27 -15.21 -4.89
CA ARG A 19 -3.56 -14.16 -3.94
C ARG A 19 -4.46 -14.74 -2.87
N ARG A 20 -4.31 -14.29 -1.65
CA ARG A 20 -5.08 -14.79 -0.52
C ARG A 20 -6.52 -14.36 -0.64
N ALA A 21 -7.39 -15.37 -0.74
CA ALA A 21 -8.82 -15.15 -0.68
C ALA A 21 -9.26 -14.81 0.75
N TYR A 22 -9.35 -13.52 1.07
CA TYR A 22 -9.97 -13.09 2.31
C TYR A 22 -11.48 -13.37 2.31
N LEU A 23 -11.97 -14.06 3.34
CA LEU A 23 -13.40 -14.31 3.50
C LEU A 23 -14.11 -13.00 3.86
N ALA A 24 -14.59 -12.26 2.84
CA ALA A 24 -15.56 -11.20 3.03
C ALA A 24 -16.87 -11.80 3.57
N ALA A 25 -17.02 -11.84 4.89
CA ALA A 25 -18.28 -12.17 5.51
C ALA A 25 -19.26 -11.04 5.18
N THR A 26 -20.04 -11.19 4.11
CA THR A 26 -21.20 -10.34 3.81
C THR A 26 -22.31 -10.63 4.84
N ALA A 27 -22.04 -10.38 6.12
CA ALA A 27 -22.97 -10.48 7.21
C ALA A 27 -23.50 -9.08 7.54
N GLY A 28 -24.22 -8.49 6.58
CA GLY A 28 -25.26 -7.49 6.86
C GLY A 28 -24.87 -6.29 7.72
N SER A 29 -23.84 -5.53 7.33
CA SER A 29 -23.59 -4.19 7.88
C SER A 29 -24.06 -3.13 6.89
N THR A 30 -25.30 -2.66 7.06
CA THR A 30 -25.76 -1.43 6.42
C THR A 30 -25.13 -0.23 7.12
N ALA A 31 -23.87 0.07 6.79
CA ALA A 31 -23.22 1.31 7.18
C ALA A 31 -22.48 1.86 5.96
N GLY A 32 -23.24 2.41 5.01
CA GLY A 32 -22.64 3.27 4.00
C GLY A 32 -22.09 4.52 4.70
N ILE A 33 -20.78 4.59 4.82
CA ILE A 33 -20.10 5.84 5.17
C ILE A 33 -20.05 6.65 3.88
N VAL A 34 -20.99 7.58 3.74
CA VAL A 34 -20.88 8.64 2.75
C VAL A 34 -20.05 9.73 3.40
N TRP A 35 -18.83 9.94 2.92
CA TRP A 35 -18.07 11.16 3.19
C TRP A 35 -18.77 12.31 2.46
N LEU A 36 -19.85 12.83 3.04
CA LEU A 36 -20.41 14.11 2.64
C LEU A 36 -19.54 15.19 3.26
N SER A 37 -18.51 15.62 2.52
CA SER A 37 -17.94 16.95 2.70
C SER A 37 -19.07 17.96 2.67
N GLY A 38 -19.27 18.62 3.81
CA GLY A 38 -20.38 19.54 4.04
C GLY A 38 -20.14 20.88 3.39
N CYS A 39 -21.18 21.38 2.70
CA CYS A 39 -21.52 22.80 2.74
C CYS A 39 -22.95 22.90 3.26
N VAL A 40 -23.07 23.35 4.50
CA VAL A 40 -24.35 23.80 5.08
C VAL A 40 -24.57 25.23 4.61
N ASP A 41 -25.68 25.50 3.93
CA ASP A 41 -26.25 26.85 3.92
C ASP A 41 -27.77 26.77 3.91
N ASP A 42 -28.35 27.32 4.97
CA ASP A 42 -29.77 27.39 5.26
C ASP A 42 -30.24 28.85 5.10
N THR A 43 -31.37 28.99 4.38
CA THR A 43 -32.31 30.13 4.37
C THR A 43 -32.04 31.36 3.48
N GLY A 44 -32.90 31.56 2.47
CA GLY A 44 -33.50 32.89 2.21
C GLY A 44 -33.75 33.35 0.77
N ASN A 45 -34.89 32.96 0.20
CA ASN A 45 -35.80 33.71 -0.69
C ASN A 45 -35.39 35.12 -1.25
N GLY A 46 -35.37 35.25 -2.59
CA GLY A 46 -35.88 36.46 -3.28
C GLY A 46 -35.12 37.00 -4.50
N ASP A 47 -35.64 36.69 -5.70
CA ASP A 47 -35.88 37.54 -6.88
C ASP A 47 -34.78 38.42 -7.54
N SER A 48 -34.78 38.30 -8.88
CA SER A 48 -34.38 39.21 -9.98
C SER A 48 -32.89 39.52 -10.31
N GLY A 49 -32.51 39.19 -11.56
CA GLY A 49 -31.65 40.06 -12.39
C GLY A 49 -30.50 39.41 -13.18
N GLU A 50 -30.78 39.10 -14.45
CA GLU A 50 -29.93 39.20 -15.66
C GLU A 50 -28.37 39.29 -15.61
N ASP A 51 -27.80 38.42 -16.45
CA ASP A 51 -26.67 38.62 -17.38
C ASP A 51 -25.23 38.51 -16.86
N GLY A 52 -24.51 37.53 -17.41
CA GLY A 52 -23.11 37.27 -17.07
C GLY A 52 -22.60 35.94 -17.61
N THR A 53 -22.48 35.86 -18.94
CA THR A 53 -21.68 34.91 -19.73
C THR A 53 -20.66 34.09 -18.92
N ASP A 54 -20.93 32.79 -18.85
CA ASP A 54 -20.00 31.73 -18.47
C ASP A 54 -18.80 31.71 -19.44
N GLU A 55 -17.59 31.59 -18.89
CA GLU A 55 -16.40 30.92 -19.45
C GLU A 55 -15.14 31.45 -18.74
N ASN A 56 -14.72 30.77 -17.68
CA ASN A 56 -13.31 30.47 -17.43
C ASN A 56 -13.26 29.27 -16.50
N GLY A 57 -12.88 28.13 -17.07
CA GLY A 57 -12.66 26.89 -16.34
C GLY A 57 -11.70 27.12 -15.20
N GLU A 58 -12.13 26.67 -14.02
CA GLU A 58 -11.19 26.28 -12.97
C GLU A 58 -10.30 25.20 -13.59
N ALA A 59 -9.07 25.60 -13.90
CA ALA A 59 -8.01 24.65 -14.09
C ALA A 59 -7.92 23.90 -12.77
N ASP A 60 -8.23 22.60 -12.82
CA ASP A 60 -7.76 21.64 -11.85
C ASP A 60 -6.26 21.88 -11.73
N SER A 61 -5.84 22.53 -10.67
CA SER A 61 -4.42 22.56 -10.33
C SER A 61 -4.16 21.17 -9.78
N GLU A 62 -3.69 20.28 -10.64
CA GLU A 62 -3.01 19.04 -10.25
C GLU A 62 -2.22 19.37 -8.99
N ALA A 63 -2.59 18.77 -7.87
CA ALA A 63 -2.00 19.10 -6.59
C ALA A 63 -0.55 18.63 -6.61
N GLU A 64 0.38 19.54 -6.89
CA GLU A 64 1.82 19.22 -6.85
C GLU A 64 2.14 18.66 -5.46
N GLU A 65 2.73 17.46 -5.42
CA GLU A 65 3.14 16.80 -4.18
C GLU A 65 4.05 17.74 -3.37
N GLU A 66 3.74 17.92 -2.09
CA GLU A 66 4.57 18.74 -1.21
C GLU A 66 5.87 17.99 -0.90
N LEU A 67 6.98 18.43 -1.49
CA LEU A 67 8.30 17.87 -1.24
C LEU A 67 8.71 17.99 0.25
N PRO A 68 9.59 17.10 0.75
CA PRO A 68 10.13 17.22 2.10
C PRO A 68 10.78 18.59 2.35
N GLU A 69 10.67 19.09 3.58
CA GLU A 69 11.18 20.42 3.94
C GLU A 69 12.66 20.60 3.58
N GLY A 70 12.95 21.55 2.70
CA GLY A 70 14.33 21.91 2.33
C GLY A 70 14.98 20.99 1.28
N VAL A 71 14.23 20.05 0.71
CA VAL A 71 14.63 19.24 -0.44
C VAL A 71 14.22 19.96 -1.73
N SER A 72 15.14 20.06 -2.69
CA SER A 72 14.83 20.56 -4.03
C SER A 72 14.33 19.44 -4.95
N ASP A 73 13.61 19.78 -6.02
CA ASP A 73 13.13 18.79 -7.02
C ASP A 73 14.25 17.86 -7.52
N GLU A 74 15.44 18.40 -7.79
CA GLU A 74 16.59 17.59 -8.22
C GLU A 74 17.09 16.64 -7.12
N GLU A 75 17.06 17.07 -5.86
CA GLU A 75 17.41 16.22 -4.72
C GLU A 75 16.32 15.18 -4.43
N PHE A 76 15.06 15.51 -4.66
CA PHE A 76 13.96 14.56 -4.54
C PHE A 76 14.08 13.44 -5.59
N GLU A 77 14.32 13.82 -6.85
CA GLU A 77 14.45 12.87 -7.96
C GLU A 77 15.68 11.96 -7.87
N ARG A 78 16.84 12.54 -7.51
CA ARG A 78 18.16 11.89 -7.69
C ARG A 78 19.13 12.11 -6.53
N GLY A 79 18.70 12.85 -5.51
CA GLY A 79 19.53 13.18 -4.37
C GLY A 79 19.71 12.01 -3.41
N PRO A 80 20.65 12.16 -2.46
CA PRO A 80 20.74 11.21 -1.36
C PRO A 80 19.47 11.30 -0.52
N VAL A 81 18.87 10.14 -0.26
CA VAL A 81 17.86 9.99 0.80
C VAL A 81 18.48 10.19 2.20
N PRO A 82 17.67 10.51 3.22
CA PRO A 82 18.11 10.59 4.62
C PRO A 82 18.87 9.34 5.09
N GLU A 83 19.69 9.50 6.13
CA GLU A 83 20.66 8.47 6.56
C GLU A 83 19.97 7.15 6.96
N GLU A 84 18.80 7.24 7.58
CA GLU A 84 17.95 6.11 8.00
C GLU A 84 17.52 5.20 6.85
N TYR A 85 17.52 5.70 5.61
CA TYR A 85 17.19 4.92 4.42
C TYR A 85 18.40 4.31 3.72
N ARG A 86 19.61 4.86 3.92
CA ARG A 86 20.79 4.52 3.09
C ARG A 86 21.16 3.04 3.06
N THR A 87 20.83 2.30 4.12
CA THR A 87 21.06 0.84 4.24
C THR A 87 19.84 0.17 4.89
N ALA A 88 18.66 0.75 4.67
CA ALA A 88 17.42 0.20 5.17
C ALA A 88 17.05 -1.06 4.40
N LEU A 89 16.34 -1.96 5.07
CA LEU A 89 15.62 -3.06 4.43
C LEU A 89 14.33 -2.54 3.80
N SER A 90 14.02 -3.06 2.62
CA SER A 90 12.71 -2.95 1.97
C SER A 90 11.67 -3.86 2.62
N LEU A 91 10.42 -3.77 2.15
CA LEU A 91 9.32 -4.64 2.56
C LEU A 91 9.59 -6.13 2.25
N GLY A 92 10.38 -6.41 1.21
CA GLY A 92 10.85 -7.73 0.81
C GLY A 92 12.20 -8.15 1.39
N ASP A 93 12.68 -7.49 2.45
CA ASP A 93 13.95 -7.75 3.14
C ASP A 93 15.23 -7.53 2.31
N GLU A 94 15.17 -6.69 1.26
CA GLU A 94 16.36 -6.29 0.50
C GLU A 94 17.02 -5.05 1.10
N GLU A 95 18.34 -5.10 1.32
CA GLU A 95 19.11 -3.96 1.84
C GLU A 95 19.46 -2.99 0.70
N ARG A 96 19.07 -1.72 0.84
CA ARG A 96 19.45 -0.66 -0.11
C ARG A 96 20.98 -0.51 -0.20
N ASP A 97 21.51 -0.56 -1.42
CA ASP A 97 22.92 -0.24 -1.72
C ASP A 97 23.02 1.11 -2.46
N PRO A 98 23.48 2.19 -1.80
CA PRO A 98 23.62 3.51 -2.44
C PRO A 98 24.56 3.55 -3.64
N ASP A 99 25.47 2.57 -3.78
CA ASP A 99 26.38 2.48 -4.92
C ASP A 99 25.79 1.66 -6.09
N GLY A 100 24.62 1.03 -5.91
CA GLY A 100 23.97 0.12 -6.84
C GLY A 100 22.66 0.60 -7.46
N LEU A 101 22.21 1.82 -7.15
CA LEU A 101 20.88 2.31 -7.53
C LEU A 101 20.73 2.63 -9.03
N THR A 102 19.52 2.42 -9.54
CA THR A 102 19.08 2.78 -10.88
C THR A 102 18.33 4.11 -10.88
N ALA A 103 18.52 4.91 -11.94
CA ALA A 103 17.82 6.17 -12.08
C ALA A 103 16.32 5.97 -12.35
N LYS A 104 15.46 6.82 -11.76
CA LYS A 104 14.00 6.84 -12.01
C LYS A 104 13.65 6.81 -13.51
N ALA A 105 14.39 7.58 -14.30
CA ALA A 105 14.19 7.67 -15.76
C ALA A 105 14.50 6.37 -16.51
N ASP A 106 15.32 5.47 -15.96
CA ASP A 106 15.70 4.21 -16.58
C ASP A 106 14.73 3.06 -16.24
N VAL A 107 13.90 3.23 -15.20
CA VAL A 107 12.89 2.25 -14.76
C VAL A 107 11.45 2.65 -15.09
N GLY A 108 11.26 3.73 -15.86
CA GLY A 108 9.91 4.23 -16.18
C GLY A 108 9.12 4.56 -14.91
N PHE A 109 9.78 5.20 -13.94
CA PHE A 109 9.13 5.68 -12.73
C PHE A 109 8.01 6.66 -13.08
N SER A 110 6.87 6.53 -12.41
CA SER A 110 5.62 7.21 -12.74
C SER A 110 4.78 7.40 -11.49
N GLU A 111 4.06 8.51 -11.42
CA GLU A 111 2.94 8.66 -10.49
C GLU A 111 1.86 7.63 -10.82
N TYR A 112 1.03 7.28 -9.83
CA TYR A 112 0.03 6.21 -9.95
C TYR A 112 -0.93 6.42 -11.13
N ASP A 113 -1.48 7.63 -11.29
CA ASP A 113 -2.46 7.93 -12.34
C ASP A 113 -1.84 7.96 -13.75
N GLU A 114 -0.52 8.20 -13.85
CA GLU A 114 0.23 8.13 -15.10
C GLU A 114 0.71 6.71 -15.43
N ALA A 115 0.76 5.81 -14.43
CA ALA A 115 1.30 4.46 -14.59
C ALA A 115 0.47 3.61 -15.57
N ASP A 116 -0.83 3.89 -15.72
CA ASP A 116 -1.73 3.26 -16.69
C ASP A 116 -1.26 3.41 -18.16
N GLU A 117 -0.35 4.36 -18.44
CA GLU A 117 0.28 4.50 -19.76
C GLU A 117 1.26 3.34 -20.08
N TYR A 118 1.73 2.62 -19.06
CA TYR A 118 2.66 1.50 -19.17
C TYR A 118 1.91 0.18 -19.19
N SER A 119 2.12 -0.62 -20.24
CA SER A 119 1.46 -1.93 -20.38
C SER A 119 1.88 -2.99 -19.35
N ALA A 120 2.82 -2.67 -18.45
CA ALA A 120 3.28 -3.53 -17.38
C ALA A 120 2.64 -3.17 -16.03
N HIS A 121 1.98 -2.01 -15.94
CA HIS A 121 1.19 -1.63 -14.78
C HIS A 121 -0.16 -2.34 -14.84
N GLU A 122 -0.61 -2.83 -13.69
CA GLU A 122 -1.95 -3.36 -13.50
C GLU A 122 -2.60 -2.61 -12.32
N PRO A 123 -3.93 -2.47 -12.31
CA PRO A 123 -4.63 -1.74 -11.25
C PRO A 123 -4.24 -2.24 -9.86
N GLY A 124 -3.92 -1.29 -8.98
CA GLY A 124 -3.54 -1.53 -7.59
C GLY A 124 -2.04 -1.67 -7.34
N MET A 125 -1.21 -1.85 -8.37
CA MET A 125 0.24 -1.91 -8.21
C MET A 125 0.81 -0.53 -7.87
N CYS A 126 1.51 -0.43 -6.74
CA CYS A 126 2.20 0.79 -6.32
C CYS A 126 3.42 0.44 -5.44
N CYS A 127 4.27 1.41 -5.15
CA CYS A 127 5.46 1.22 -4.34
C CYS A 127 5.12 0.67 -2.95
N ALA A 128 4.06 1.14 -2.30
CA ALA A 128 3.67 0.66 -0.97
C ALA A 128 3.36 -0.85 -0.87
N ASN A 129 3.08 -1.51 -1.99
CA ASN A 129 2.90 -2.97 -2.07
C ASN A 129 3.93 -3.67 -2.97
N CYS A 130 5.08 -3.02 -3.17
CA CYS A 130 6.25 -3.55 -3.88
C CYS A 130 7.28 -4.13 -2.89
N ALA A 131 7.93 -5.23 -3.25
CA ALA A 131 9.00 -5.85 -2.47
C ALA A 131 10.18 -4.90 -2.22
N ASP A 132 10.50 -4.02 -3.17
CA ASP A 132 11.68 -3.15 -3.07
C ASP A 132 11.43 -1.86 -2.30
N TYR A 133 10.19 -1.57 -1.92
CA TYR A 133 9.88 -0.31 -1.24
C TYR A 133 10.39 -0.29 0.18
N ILE A 134 10.95 0.84 0.60
CA ILE A 134 11.36 1.12 1.97
C ILE A 134 10.38 2.15 2.50
N PRO A 135 9.49 1.80 3.45
CA PRO A 135 8.52 2.73 4.00
C PRO A 135 9.16 3.95 4.66
N ASP A 136 8.40 5.03 4.77
CA ASP A 136 8.73 6.21 5.56
C ASP A 136 9.15 5.82 6.99
N LYS A 137 10.28 6.38 7.43
CA LYS A 137 10.92 6.19 8.74
C LYS A 137 11.10 7.49 9.52
N ASN A 138 10.80 8.62 8.90
CA ASN A 138 11.09 9.96 9.42
C ASN A 138 9.89 10.91 9.32
N GLY A 139 8.70 10.38 9.03
CA GLY A 139 7.44 11.11 9.07
C GLY A 139 7.33 12.21 8.02
N ASP A 140 8.19 12.20 6.99
CA ASP A 140 8.16 13.18 5.90
C ASP A 140 7.24 12.76 4.75
N THR A 141 6.52 11.66 4.92
CA THR A 141 5.59 11.02 3.99
C THR A 141 6.24 10.25 2.83
N PHE A 142 7.55 10.34 2.65
CA PHE A 142 8.26 9.67 1.57
C PHE A 142 9.16 8.55 2.08
N GLY A 143 9.17 7.47 1.32
CA GLY A 143 10.07 6.34 1.52
C GLY A 143 11.30 6.41 0.62
N ALA A 144 11.89 5.23 0.44
CA ALA A 144 12.96 4.97 -0.51
C ALA A 144 12.69 3.63 -1.22
N CYS A 145 13.62 3.17 -2.05
CA CYS A 145 13.54 1.88 -2.74
C CYS A 145 14.87 1.11 -2.57
N ALA A 146 14.90 -0.21 -2.56
CA ALA A 146 16.18 -0.93 -2.54
C ALA A 146 17.01 -0.67 -3.82
N GLU A 147 16.32 -0.46 -4.95
CA GLU A 147 16.89 -0.47 -6.30
C GLU A 147 16.87 0.89 -7.01
N VAL A 148 16.00 1.83 -6.63
CA VAL A 148 15.79 3.11 -7.33
C VAL A 148 16.30 4.30 -6.53
N GLU A 149 17.00 5.23 -7.18
CA GLU A 149 17.52 6.44 -6.55
C GLU A 149 16.43 7.47 -6.19
N GLY A 150 16.78 8.39 -5.29
CA GLY A 150 15.86 9.44 -4.82
C GLY A 150 14.84 8.97 -3.78
N TYR A 151 13.94 9.89 -3.45
CA TYR A 151 12.77 9.70 -2.59
C TYR A 151 11.65 9.01 -3.37
N ILE A 152 10.81 8.24 -2.69
CA ILE A 152 9.77 7.42 -3.32
C ILE A 152 8.46 7.67 -2.59
N ASP A 153 7.43 8.16 -3.28
CA ASP A 153 6.08 8.14 -2.71
C ASP A 153 5.59 6.68 -2.71
N GLY A 154 4.88 6.27 -1.67
CA GLY A 154 4.25 4.95 -1.64
C GLY A 154 3.24 4.75 -2.77
N ALA A 155 2.60 5.81 -3.25
CA ALA A 155 1.61 5.75 -4.33
C ALA A 155 2.25 5.53 -5.71
N ASP A 156 3.51 5.92 -5.91
CA ASP A 156 4.21 5.81 -7.18
C ASP A 156 4.34 4.36 -7.69
N TRP A 157 4.81 4.21 -8.93
CA TRP A 157 5.10 2.92 -9.54
C TRP A 157 6.29 2.99 -10.49
N CYS A 158 6.92 1.84 -10.77
CA CYS A 158 7.90 1.72 -11.86
C CYS A 158 7.89 0.33 -12.51
N THR A 159 8.50 0.21 -13.69
CA THR A 159 8.46 -1.01 -14.52
C THR A 159 9.21 -2.21 -13.95
N ILE A 160 9.99 -2.02 -12.88
CA ILE A 160 10.68 -3.09 -12.16
C ILE A 160 9.93 -3.53 -10.89
N TYR A 161 8.67 -3.11 -10.73
CA TYR A 161 7.79 -3.55 -9.65
C TYR A 161 7.87 -5.07 -9.44
N GLU A 162 8.10 -5.47 -8.19
CA GLU A 162 8.13 -6.85 -7.74
C GLU A 162 7.09 -7.04 -6.64
N GLU A 163 6.29 -8.10 -6.75
CA GLU A 163 5.28 -8.44 -5.74
C GLU A 163 5.94 -8.91 -4.47
N LEU A 164 5.32 -8.60 -3.34
CA LEU A 164 5.74 -9.12 -2.05
C LEU A 164 5.54 -10.65 -2.00
N PRO A 165 6.49 -11.38 -1.40
CA PRO A 165 6.40 -12.83 -1.33
C PRO A 165 5.31 -13.23 -0.33
N GLU A 166 4.28 -13.93 -0.80
CA GLU A 166 3.23 -14.43 0.08
C GLU A 166 3.79 -15.33 1.20
N PRO A 167 3.55 -15.00 2.48
CA PRO A 167 3.94 -15.86 3.58
C PRO A 167 3.31 -17.26 3.50
N SER A 168 4.06 -18.31 3.86
CA SER A 168 3.49 -19.65 3.95
C SER A 168 2.52 -19.77 5.14
N VAL A 169 1.43 -20.52 4.96
CA VAL A 169 0.49 -20.82 6.06
C VAL A 169 1.24 -21.56 7.19
N PRO A 170 1.17 -21.09 8.45
CA PRO A 170 1.83 -21.74 9.57
C PRO A 170 1.35 -23.18 9.80
N ASP A 171 2.28 -24.03 10.27
CA ASP A 171 2.03 -25.45 10.50
C ASP A 171 0.80 -25.71 11.37
N GLY A 172 -0.18 -26.44 10.83
CA GLY A 172 -1.39 -26.84 11.54
C GLY A 172 -2.54 -25.84 11.48
N LEU A 173 -2.40 -24.77 10.70
CA LEU A 173 -3.49 -23.88 10.30
C LEU A 173 -3.85 -24.10 8.83
N SER A 174 -5.07 -23.71 8.48
CA SER A 174 -5.50 -23.44 7.11
C SER A 174 -5.59 -21.93 6.87
N GLU A 175 -5.61 -21.51 5.60
CA GLU A 175 -5.72 -20.09 5.21
C GLU A 175 -6.93 -19.42 5.87
N ASP A 176 -8.09 -20.07 5.84
CA ASP A 176 -9.34 -19.58 6.46
C ASP A 176 -9.22 -19.35 7.98
N GLU A 177 -8.28 -20.02 8.66
CA GLU A 177 -8.08 -19.90 10.10
C GLU A 177 -7.19 -18.71 10.47
N LEU A 178 -6.36 -18.20 9.54
CA LEU A 178 -5.38 -17.14 9.79
C LEU A 178 -6.03 -15.87 10.33
N ALA A 179 -7.22 -15.55 9.84
CA ALA A 179 -7.98 -14.36 10.19
C ALA A 179 -8.31 -14.25 11.69
N THR A 180 -8.37 -15.37 12.42
CA THR A 180 -8.74 -15.41 13.85
C THR A 180 -7.75 -16.21 14.71
N ALA A 181 -6.73 -16.79 14.09
CA ALA A 181 -5.75 -17.59 14.79
C ALA A 181 -4.95 -16.73 15.77
N ALA A 182 -4.55 -17.34 16.89
CA ALA A 182 -3.62 -16.70 17.80
C ALA A 182 -2.25 -16.58 17.13
N VAL A 183 -1.76 -15.36 17.04
CA VAL A 183 -0.37 -15.07 16.63
C VAL A 183 0.64 -15.61 17.66
N PRO A 184 1.90 -15.87 17.25
CA PRO A 184 2.98 -16.25 18.16
C PRO A 184 3.14 -15.31 19.37
N ASP A 185 3.68 -15.86 20.48
CA ASP A 185 3.72 -15.18 21.78
C ASP A 185 4.46 -13.83 21.76
N GLU A 186 5.46 -13.69 20.90
CA GLU A 186 6.21 -12.44 20.68
C GLU A 186 5.34 -11.29 20.17
N TYR A 187 4.37 -11.57 19.30
CA TYR A 187 3.47 -10.54 18.79
C TYR A 187 2.37 -10.16 19.78
N ARG A 188 2.01 -11.04 20.72
CA ARG A 188 0.83 -10.87 21.59
C ARG A 188 0.81 -9.54 22.35
N THR A 189 1.97 -8.99 22.70
CA THR A 189 2.10 -7.70 23.39
C THR A 189 3.20 -6.83 22.77
N ALA A 190 3.52 -7.06 21.49
CA ALA A 190 4.48 -6.26 20.76
C ALA A 190 3.94 -4.84 20.52
N SER A 191 4.87 -3.93 20.20
CA SER A 191 4.54 -2.58 19.77
C SER A 191 4.52 -2.51 18.24
N SER A 192 3.59 -1.73 17.71
CA SER A 192 3.51 -1.38 16.29
C SER A 192 4.65 -0.45 15.86
N GLN A 193 4.73 -0.16 14.57
CA GLN A 193 5.69 0.79 13.99
C GLN A 193 5.60 2.18 14.66
N ALA A 194 4.40 2.63 15.02
CA ALA A 194 4.17 3.88 15.76
C ALA A 194 4.20 3.73 17.30
N GLY A 195 4.51 2.54 17.82
CA GLY A 195 4.69 2.30 19.25
C GLY A 195 3.42 1.92 20.02
N GLU A 196 2.27 1.76 19.37
CA GLU A 196 1.04 1.27 20.00
C GLU A 196 1.22 -0.19 20.43
N GLN A 197 0.87 -0.52 21.67
CA GLN A 197 0.99 -1.89 22.18
C GLN A 197 -0.25 -2.71 21.82
N ARG A 198 -0.05 -3.89 21.21
CA ARG A 198 -1.13 -4.85 20.98
C ARG A 198 -1.73 -5.34 22.30
N ASP A 199 -3.06 -5.29 22.40
CA ASP A 199 -3.83 -5.89 23.49
C ASP A 199 -4.73 -7.02 22.94
N PRO A 200 -4.43 -8.31 23.22
CA PRO A 200 -5.24 -9.43 22.75
C PRO A 200 -6.70 -9.43 23.23
N ASP A 201 -7.04 -8.65 24.25
CA ASP A 201 -8.40 -8.54 24.77
C ASP A 201 -9.19 -7.39 24.11
N ASP A 202 -8.57 -6.59 23.23
CA ASP A 202 -9.17 -5.41 22.56
C ASP A 202 -8.80 -5.31 21.06
N LEU A 203 -9.08 -6.37 20.30
CA LEU A 203 -8.82 -6.42 18.86
C LEU A 203 -10.11 -6.38 18.04
N GLN A 204 -10.07 -5.71 16.89
CA GLN A 204 -11.10 -5.79 15.85
C GLN A 204 -10.91 -7.07 15.02
N THR A 205 -12.01 -7.59 14.49
CA THR A 205 -11.96 -8.72 13.56
C THR A 205 -11.54 -8.24 12.17
N GLN A 206 -10.83 -9.08 11.41
CA GLN A 206 -10.46 -8.77 10.01
C GLN A 206 -11.69 -8.46 9.14
N ALA A 207 -12.81 -9.13 9.39
CA ALA A 207 -14.07 -8.88 8.69
C ALA A 207 -14.66 -7.48 8.99
N ASP A 208 -14.56 -7.00 10.22
CA ASP A 208 -15.12 -5.70 10.63
C ASP A 208 -14.33 -4.51 10.04
N VAL A 209 -13.05 -4.71 9.74
CA VAL A 209 -12.15 -3.67 9.21
C VAL A 209 -11.94 -3.75 7.70
N ASN A 210 -12.69 -4.60 7.00
CA ASN A 210 -12.55 -4.83 5.57
C ASN A 210 -11.12 -5.21 5.16
N PHE A 211 -10.53 -6.14 5.92
CA PHE A 211 -9.17 -6.63 5.70
C PHE A 211 -9.09 -7.40 4.37
N MET A 212 -8.12 -7.04 3.53
CA MET A 212 -7.82 -7.65 2.22
C MET A 212 -6.42 -7.26 1.77
N GLU A 213 -5.96 -7.75 0.61
CA GLU A 213 -4.69 -7.30 0.05
C GLU A 213 -4.77 -5.83 -0.40
N SER A 214 -3.69 -5.08 -0.20
CA SER A 214 -3.56 -3.68 -0.63
C SER A 214 -3.83 -3.52 -2.12
N VAL A 215 -3.22 -4.37 -2.95
CA VAL A 215 -3.39 -4.34 -4.41
C VAL A 215 -4.85 -4.52 -4.83
N GLU A 216 -5.60 -5.41 -4.16
CA GLU A 216 -7.02 -5.60 -4.42
C GLU A 216 -7.86 -4.41 -3.94
N ALA A 217 -7.55 -3.88 -2.75
CA ALA A 217 -8.24 -2.73 -2.18
C ALA A 217 -8.10 -1.48 -3.07
N ILE A 218 -6.91 -1.25 -3.63
CA ILE A 218 -6.64 -0.12 -4.52
C ILE A 218 -7.29 -0.36 -5.89
N ALA A 219 -7.17 -1.56 -6.47
CA ALA A 219 -7.84 -1.90 -7.73
C ALA A 219 -9.37 -1.77 -7.65
N ALA A 220 -9.95 -2.01 -6.47
CA ALA A 220 -11.36 -1.83 -6.18
C ALA A 220 -11.73 -0.40 -5.74
N GLU A 221 -10.80 0.55 -5.79
CA GLU A 221 -10.97 1.95 -5.38
C GLU A 221 -11.48 2.10 -3.93
N THR A 222 -11.19 1.11 -3.08
CA THR A 222 -11.57 1.08 -1.66
C THR A 222 -10.47 1.65 -0.78
N ALA A 223 -9.22 1.56 -1.22
CA ALA A 223 -8.06 2.22 -0.64
C ALA A 223 -7.42 3.18 -1.67
N PRO A 224 -6.93 4.35 -1.25
CA PRO A 224 -6.00 5.14 -2.06
C PRO A 224 -4.70 4.35 -2.36
N PRO A 225 -4.02 4.61 -3.49
CA PRO A 225 -2.68 4.07 -3.72
C PRO A 225 -1.72 4.52 -2.61
N GLY A 226 -0.67 3.74 -2.41
CA GLY A 226 0.33 4.04 -1.39
C GLY A 226 0.00 3.54 0.02
N GLN A 227 -1.00 2.67 0.18
CA GLN A 227 -1.39 2.14 1.49
C GLN A 227 -1.25 0.62 1.57
N SER A 228 -0.42 0.14 2.50
CA SER A 228 -0.32 -1.27 2.89
C SER A 228 -0.06 -1.40 4.39
N CYS A 229 -0.13 -2.60 4.94
CA CYS A 229 0.26 -2.86 6.32
C CYS A 229 1.75 -2.54 6.53
N GLY A 230 2.61 -2.82 5.55
CA GLY A 230 4.04 -2.51 5.62
C GLY A 230 4.37 -1.05 5.93
N ASN A 231 3.53 -0.11 5.49
CA ASN A 231 3.70 1.32 5.79
C ASN A 231 2.62 1.90 6.73
N CYS A 232 1.88 1.05 7.42
CA CYS A 232 0.87 1.44 8.40
C CYS A 232 1.48 1.63 9.80
N ALA A 233 1.05 2.68 10.50
CA ALA A 233 1.42 2.96 11.89
C ALA A 233 1.14 1.79 12.84
N GLU A 234 0.08 1.02 12.58
CA GLU A 234 -0.42 -0.05 13.47
C GLU A 234 0.20 -1.43 13.21
N PHE A 235 0.96 -1.57 12.13
CA PHE A 235 1.57 -2.85 11.79
C PHE A 235 2.67 -3.22 12.77
N ILE A 236 2.79 -4.52 13.03
CA ILE A 236 3.86 -5.11 13.81
C ILE A 236 4.63 -6.00 12.83
N PRO A 237 5.83 -5.58 12.37
CA PRO A 237 6.64 -6.35 11.43
C PRO A 237 7.00 -7.74 11.97
N ASP A 238 7.40 -8.63 11.07
CA ASP A 238 7.91 -9.97 11.40
C ASP A 238 9.07 -9.90 12.42
N GLN A 239 8.99 -10.73 13.47
CA GLN A 239 9.95 -10.83 14.56
C GLN A 239 10.61 -12.21 14.66
N ASN A 240 10.10 -13.24 13.98
CA ASN A 240 10.61 -14.62 14.04
C ASN A 240 11.12 -15.16 12.70
N GLY A 241 10.98 -14.41 11.60
CA GLY A 241 11.39 -14.83 10.26
C GLY A 241 10.40 -15.79 9.60
N ASP A 242 9.14 -15.81 10.03
CA ASP A 242 8.07 -16.59 9.40
C ASP A 242 7.30 -15.82 8.33
N THR A 243 7.77 -14.61 7.99
CA THR A 243 7.23 -13.65 7.01
C THR A 243 5.85 -13.07 7.38
N TRP A 244 5.29 -13.47 8.52
CA TRP A 244 4.07 -12.88 9.04
C TRP A 244 4.35 -11.82 10.08
N GLY A 245 3.56 -10.76 10.03
CA GLY A 245 3.44 -9.79 11.11
C GLY A 245 2.16 -9.96 11.91
N ALA A 246 1.86 -8.92 12.68
CA ALA A 246 0.60 -8.72 13.38
C ALA A 246 0.18 -7.24 13.28
N CYS A 247 -0.90 -6.86 13.98
CA CYS A 247 -1.37 -5.47 14.04
C CYS A 247 -1.69 -5.09 15.49
N ALA A 248 -1.49 -3.85 15.93
CA ALA A 248 -1.88 -3.47 17.28
C ALA A 248 -3.40 -3.53 17.50
N LYS A 249 -4.21 -3.32 16.44
CA LYS A 249 -5.67 -3.17 16.50
C LYS A 249 -6.47 -4.32 15.88
N VAL A 250 -5.87 -5.21 15.08
CA VAL A 250 -6.57 -6.25 14.31
C VAL A 250 -6.10 -7.64 14.70
N GLU A 251 -7.03 -8.59 14.89
CA GLU A 251 -6.70 -9.98 15.20
C GLU A 251 -6.14 -10.78 14.01
N GLY A 252 -5.69 -11.99 14.28
CA GLY A 252 -5.13 -12.88 13.26
C GLY A 252 -3.71 -12.50 12.81
N TYR A 253 -3.24 -13.24 11.83
CA TYR A 253 -1.97 -13.00 11.12
C TYR A 253 -2.17 -11.89 10.09
N VAL A 254 -1.16 -11.03 9.93
CA VAL A 254 -1.19 -9.87 9.03
C VAL A 254 0.09 -9.89 8.21
N ALA A 255 -0.03 -9.90 6.89
CA ALA A 255 1.10 -9.75 5.99
C ALA A 255 1.37 -8.29 5.67
N VAL A 256 2.58 -8.05 5.18
CA VAL A 256 3.08 -6.73 4.81
C VAL A 256 2.27 -6.12 3.65
N GLU A 257 1.78 -6.94 2.72
CA GLU A 257 0.98 -6.52 1.57
C GLU A 257 -0.50 -6.27 1.87
N ASP A 258 -0.96 -6.57 3.08
CA ASP A 258 -2.39 -6.43 3.43
C ASP A 258 -2.79 -4.96 3.61
N TRP A 259 -4.09 -4.72 3.74
CA TRP A 259 -4.67 -3.41 4.04
C TRP A 259 -6.00 -3.56 4.80
N CYS A 260 -6.36 -2.55 5.58
CA CYS A 260 -7.70 -2.43 6.16
C CYS A 260 -8.10 -0.97 6.36
N ASN A 261 -9.38 -0.71 6.64
CA ASN A 261 -9.91 0.64 6.80
C ASN A 261 -9.44 1.39 8.06
N LEU A 262 -8.61 0.76 8.90
CA LEU A 262 -7.92 1.37 10.04
C LEU A 262 -6.50 1.83 9.68
N TRP A 263 -6.12 1.80 8.39
CA TRP A 263 -4.80 2.25 7.97
C TRP A 263 -4.56 3.70 8.39
N GLU A 264 -3.42 3.93 9.04
CA GLU A 264 -2.96 5.23 9.49
C GLU A 264 -1.50 5.39 9.06
N GLN A 265 -1.14 6.57 8.56
CA GLN A 265 0.22 6.89 8.17
C GLN A 265 1.13 6.94 9.40
N ILE A 266 2.38 6.49 9.24
CA ILE A 266 3.43 6.72 10.24
C ILE A 266 3.69 8.22 10.30
N SER A 267 3.53 8.83 11.47
CA SER A 267 3.79 10.25 11.67
C SER A 267 4.93 10.44 12.65
N ASP A 268 5.61 11.58 12.51
CA ASP A 268 6.62 12.09 13.41
C ASP A 268 5.98 12.56 14.75
N GLU A 269 5.35 11.66 15.49
CA GLU A 269 4.98 11.94 16.88
C GLU A 269 6.06 11.41 17.84
N THR A 270 7.12 12.19 18.07
CA THR A 270 7.83 12.21 19.37
C THR A 270 8.47 13.56 19.71
#